data_AF-A0A359BG82-F1
#
_entry.id   AF-A0A359BG82-F1
#
_cell.length_a   1.000
_cell.length_b   1.000
_cell.length_c   1.000
_cell.angle_alpha   90.00
_cell.angle_beta   90.00
_cell.angle_gamma   90.00
#
_symmetry.space_group_name_H-M   'P 1'
#
loop_
_entity.id
_entity.type
_entity.pdbx_description
1 polymer ?
#
loop_
_entity_poly.entity_id
_entity_poly.type
_entity_poly.pdbx_seq_one_letter_code
_entity_poly.pdbx_strand_id
1 'polypeptide(L)'
;MVMEQKNSSSEDTGRFEAIFDLLKTVLIREIPKFLELRSLDRLSGGASQETYSIELLTQDGTLRLAMRRASGGEQREISAQYPGLATEALLMRRASAAGVPEPEILYVLEPEDRLGDGFIMSWLEGFTLGAQIVKAPELQVIRPKLAFLFGETLARIHGIDVEKTGLKNHLQFVSPREYVEQTWDRYKAFGTAQPMIDFTARWLLENIPADYSPSLVHNDYRNGNIMVDESGVVAVLDWEVAHIGDPMRDLGWMLCHSWRFGRSELPVGGVGQIDDFVSGYESVSGTKVDPEALLFWQVFGSFWWAVGCLSMAEHYRTGPDKTVERPAIGRRSSECQIDCVNLLIPGFADVVTNSGAEEPNQMPSSEELLKSVVDFLR
;
A
#
# COMPACT_ATOMS: atom_id res chain seq x y z
N MET A 1 -8.76 3.15 16.17
CA MET A 1 -10.03 3.01 16.92
C MET A 1 -11.03 2.47 15.92
N VAL A 2 -11.29 1.17 15.96
CA VAL A 2 -12.24 0.52 15.05
C VAL A 2 -13.62 0.98 15.48
N MET A 3 -14.27 1.80 14.67
CA MET A 3 -15.68 2.12 14.87
C MET A 3 -16.48 1.09 14.08
N GLU A 4 -17.23 0.24 14.78
CA GLU A 4 -18.29 -0.57 14.18
C GLU A 4 -19.31 0.35 13.53
N GLN A 5 -19.34 0.43 12.19
CA GLN A 5 -20.47 1.01 11.49
C GLN A 5 -21.59 -0.04 11.42
N LYS A 6 -22.46 -0.05 12.43
CA LYS A 6 -23.81 -0.62 12.31
C LYS A 6 -24.74 0.45 11.77
N ASN A 7 -24.85 0.54 10.45
CA ASN A 7 -25.99 1.15 9.77
C ASN A 7 -26.08 0.58 8.35
N SER A 8 -26.78 -0.55 8.19
CA SER A 8 -27.12 -1.07 6.85
C SER A 8 -28.59 -0.74 6.54
N SER A 9 -28.85 -0.24 5.33
CA SER A 9 -30.20 -0.09 4.78
C SER A 9 -30.77 -1.46 4.38
N SER A 10 -32.08 -1.54 4.09
CA SER A 10 -32.74 -2.80 3.72
C SER A 10 -32.23 -3.42 2.41
N GLU A 11 -31.72 -2.61 1.47
CA GLU A 11 -31.07 -3.09 0.24
C GLU A 11 -29.71 -3.73 0.53
N ASP A 12 -28.98 -3.21 1.52
CA ASP A 12 -27.66 -3.69 1.90
C ASP A 12 -27.75 -5.04 2.64
N THR A 13 -28.84 -5.25 3.40
CA THR A 13 -29.16 -6.53 4.05
C THR A 13 -29.46 -7.63 3.03
N GLY A 14 -30.28 -7.36 2.00
CA GLY A 14 -30.62 -8.36 0.98
C GLY A 14 -29.43 -8.74 0.09
N ARG A 15 -28.54 -7.79 -0.20
CA ARG A 15 -27.28 -8.06 -0.90
C ARG A 15 -26.34 -8.95 -0.07
N PHE A 16 -26.27 -8.70 1.23
CA PHE A 16 -25.42 -9.45 2.14
C PHE A 16 -25.88 -10.91 2.30
N GLU A 17 -27.20 -11.14 2.44
CA GLU A 17 -27.76 -12.49 2.48
C GLU A 17 -27.45 -13.29 1.20
N ALA A 18 -27.55 -12.65 0.03
CA ALA A 18 -27.21 -13.31 -1.23
C ALA A 18 -25.72 -13.71 -1.30
N ILE A 19 -24.82 -12.86 -0.81
CA ILE A 19 -23.38 -13.17 -0.74
C ILE A 19 -23.14 -14.36 0.21
N PHE A 20 -23.81 -14.39 1.35
CA PHE A 20 -23.67 -15.47 2.34
C PHE A 20 -24.04 -16.84 1.73
N ASP A 21 -25.18 -16.92 1.04
CA ASP A 21 -25.66 -18.17 0.43
C ASP A 21 -24.78 -18.64 -0.74
N LEU A 22 -24.34 -17.72 -1.60
CA LEU A 22 -23.42 -18.03 -2.69
C LEU A 22 -22.07 -18.50 -2.13
N LEU A 23 -21.52 -17.80 -1.14
CA LEU A 23 -20.27 -18.18 -0.49
C LEU A 23 -20.38 -19.55 0.17
N LYS A 24 -21.48 -19.84 0.86
CA LYS A 24 -21.70 -21.16 1.45
C LYS A 24 -21.64 -22.28 0.41
N THR A 25 -22.17 -22.05 -0.80
CA THR A 25 -22.09 -23.01 -1.90
C THR A 25 -20.64 -23.25 -2.34
N VAL A 26 -19.85 -22.19 -2.45
CA VAL A 26 -18.41 -22.28 -2.75
C VAL A 26 -17.67 -23.04 -1.65
N LEU A 27 -17.92 -22.70 -0.38
CA LEU A 27 -17.24 -23.33 0.76
C LEU A 27 -17.53 -24.84 0.87
N ILE A 28 -18.75 -25.29 0.55
CA ILE A 28 -19.10 -26.72 0.49
C ILE A 28 -18.27 -27.45 -0.56
N ARG A 29 -18.02 -26.80 -1.71
CA ARG A 29 -17.31 -27.39 -2.85
C ARG A 29 -15.80 -27.40 -2.65
N GLU A 30 -15.26 -26.30 -2.12
CA GLU A 30 -13.82 -26.00 -2.17
C GLU A 30 -13.10 -26.19 -0.84
N ILE A 31 -13.79 -26.12 0.30
CA ILE A 31 -13.16 -26.26 1.61
C ILE A 31 -13.30 -27.70 2.13
N PRO A 32 -12.20 -28.44 2.35
CA PRO A 32 -12.25 -29.81 2.84
C PRO A 32 -12.99 -29.91 4.18
N LYS A 33 -13.81 -30.96 4.31
CA LYS A 33 -14.53 -31.29 5.56
C LYS A 33 -15.43 -30.16 6.10
N PHE A 34 -15.86 -29.25 5.23
CA PHE A 34 -16.80 -28.19 5.59
C PHE A 34 -18.09 -28.76 6.22
N LEU A 35 -18.55 -28.15 7.30
CA LEU A 35 -19.81 -28.49 7.98
C LEU A 35 -20.78 -27.30 7.99
N GLU A 36 -20.29 -26.10 8.33
CA GLU A 36 -21.15 -24.93 8.53
C GLU A 36 -20.39 -23.62 8.31
N LEU A 37 -21.03 -22.65 7.65
CA LEU A 37 -20.59 -21.24 7.63
C LEU A 37 -21.23 -20.54 8.82
N ARG A 38 -20.43 -20.08 9.78
CA ARG A 38 -20.90 -19.49 11.04
C ARG A 38 -21.07 -17.98 10.94
N SER A 39 -20.07 -17.29 10.40
CA SER A 39 -20.15 -15.84 10.19
C SER A 39 -19.41 -15.43 8.93
N LEU A 40 -19.86 -14.30 8.38
CA LEU A 40 -19.22 -13.57 7.31
C LEU A 40 -19.28 -12.11 7.74
N ASP A 41 -18.15 -11.44 7.90
CA ASP A 41 -18.13 -10.06 8.40
C ASP A 41 -17.26 -9.22 7.48
N ARG A 42 -17.78 -8.08 7.00
CA ARG A 42 -17.01 -7.16 6.17
C ARG A 42 -16.04 -6.37 7.07
N LEU A 43 -14.76 -6.41 6.75
CA LEU A 43 -13.74 -5.65 7.46
C LEU A 43 -13.71 -4.19 6.97
N SER A 44 -13.47 -3.27 7.89
CA SER A 44 -13.20 -1.86 7.56
C SER A 44 -11.72 -1.69 7.20
N GLY A 45 -11.41 -1.07 6.07
CA GLY A 45 -10.02 -0.75 5.72
C GLY A 45 -9.59 -0.84 4.26
N GLY A 46 -10.43 -1.28 3.33
CA GLY A 46 -10.12 -1.29 1.89
C GLY A 46 -10.72 -0.09 1.17
N ALA A 47 -9.88 0.79 0.61
CA ALA A 47 -10.34 1.93 -0.20
C ALA A 47 -10.72 1.51 -1.65
N SER A 48 -10.12 0.42 -2.15
CA SER A 48 -10.28 -0.09 -3.52
C SER A 48 -11.09 -1.39 -3.58
N GLN A 49 -11.03 -2.23 -2.54
CA GLN A 49 -11.54 -3.61 -2.55
C GLN A 49 -12.26 -4.00 -1.25
N GLU A 50 -13.13 -4.99 -1.33
CA GLU A 50 -13.84 -5.56 -0.19
C GLU A 50 -13.02 -6.68 0.45
N THR A 51 -12.86 -6.63 1.77
CA THR A 51 -12.27 -7.73 2.54
C THR A 51 -13.29 -8.23 3.54
N TYR A 52 -13.48 -9.54 3.59
CA TYR A 52 -14.38 -10.22 4.51
C TYR A 52 -13.60 -11.19 5.40
N SER A 53 -13.95 -11.28 6.68
CA SER A 53 -13.57 -12.41 7.53
C SER A 53 -14.68 -13.46 7.50
N ILE A 54 -14.29 -14.72 7.39
CA ILE A 54 -15.17 -15.88 7.31
C ILE A 54 -14.86 -16.77 8.50
N GLU A 55 -15.85 -17.04 9.36
CA GLU A 55 -15.75 -18.09 10.37
C GLU A 55 -16.56 -19.30 9.91
N LEU A 56 -15.93 -20.47 9.85
CA LEU A 56 -16.60 -21.71 9.46
C LEU A 56 -16.22 -22.87 10.39
N LEU A 57 -17.08 -23.89 10.44
CA LEU A 57 -16.83 -25.14 11.12
C LEU A 57 -16.47 -26.22 10.10
N THR A 58 -15.39 -26.94 10.37
CA THR A 58 -15.02 -28.17 9.69
C THR A 58 -15.06 -29.35 10.66
N GLN A 59 -14.91 -30.58 10.14
CA GLN A 59 -14.75 -31.76 11.02
C GLN A 59 -13.49 -31.68 11.91
N ASP A 60 -12.50 -30.87 11.54
CA ASP A 60 -11.26 -30.69 12.31
C ASP A 60 -11.34 -29.53 13.32
N GLY A 61 -12.44 -28.78 13.32
CA GLY A 61 -12.69 -27.65 14.22
C GLY A 61 -13.07 -26.36 13.50
N THR A 62 -13.08 -25.26 14.25
CA THR A 62 -13.37 -23.93 13.72
C THR A 62 -12.17 -23.39 12.95
N LEU A 63 -12.42 -22.88 11.73
CA LEU A 63 -11.44 -22.17 10.91
C LEU A 63 -11.90 -20.73 10.69
N ARG A 64 -10.91 -19.84 10.63
CA ARG A 64 -11.09 -18.46 10.19
C ARG A 64 -10.36 -18.26 8.88
N LEU A 65 -11.03 -17.69 7.90
CA LEU A 65 -10.49 -17.37 6.57
C LEU A 65 -10.71 -15.88 6.26
N ALA A 66 -10.03 -15.38 5.24
CA ALA A 66 -10.28 -14.08 4.65
C ALA A 66 -10.71 -14.24 3.19
N MET A 67 -11.62 -13.39 2.72
CA MET A 67 -11.96 -13.26 1.30
C MET A 67 -11.71 -11.83 0.84
N ARG A 68 -10.93 -11.70 -0.23
CA ARG A 68 -10.67 -10.42 -0.92
C ARG A 68 -11.48 -10.41 -2.21
N ARG A 69 -12.23 -9.33 -2.47
CA ARG A 69 -13.19 -9.25 -3.57
C ARG A 69 -13.26 -7.86 -4.18
N ALA A 70 -13.57 -7.79 -5.48
CA ALA A 70 -13.84 -6.54 -6.14
C ALA A 70 -15.05 -5.81 -5.49
N SER A 71 -14.95 -4.49 -5.38
CA SER A 71 -16.00 -3.65 -4.81
C SER A 71 -17.31 -3.84 -5.56
N GLY A 72 -18.36 -4.18 -4.83
CA GLY A 72 -19.67 -4.45 -5.41
C GLY A 72 -19.76 -5.74 -6.27
N GLY A 73 -18.72 -6.56 -6.33
CA GLY A 73 -18.70 -7.75 -7.19
C GLY A 73 -18.64 -7.44 -8.69
N GLU A 74 -18.38 -6.18 -9.06
CA GLU A 74 -18.17 -5.78 -10.45
C GLU A 74 -16.75 -6.13 -10.90
N GLN A 75 -16.62 -6.69 -12.10
CA GLN A 75 -15.31 -6.92 -12.70
C GLN A 75 -14.64 -5.57 -12.96
N ARG A 76 -13.52 -5.33 -12.28
CA ARG A 76 -12.71 -4.13 -12.53
C ARG A 76 -11.84 -4.40 -13.75
N GLU A 77 -11.88 -3.51 -14.73
CA GLU A 77 -11.03 -3.65 -15.92
C GLU A 77 -9.55 -3.75 -15.53
N ILE A 78 -8.92 -4.82 -16.01
CA ILE A 78 -7.47 -5.02 -15.87
C ILE A 78 -6.78 -3.87 -16.62
N SER A 79 -5.80 -3.25 -15.96
CA SER A 79 -5.05 -2.15 -16.54
C SER A 79 -3.57 -2.29 -16.20
N ALA A 80 -2.75 -1.42 -16.81
CA ALA A 80 -1.35 -1.27 -16.47
C ALA A 80 -1.08 -1.10 -14.97
N GLN A 81 -2.03 -0.52 -14.25
CA GLN A 81 -1.92 -0.15 -12.84
C GLN A 81 -2.71 -1.09 -11.93
N TYR A 82 -3.35 -2.13 -12.49
CA TYR A 82 -4.17 -3.08 -11.76
C TYR A 82 -4.19 -4.44 -12.49
N PRO A 83 -3.39 -5.43 -12.06
CA PRO A 83 -3.25 -6.71 -12.74
C PRO A 83 -4.44 -7.66 -12.51
N GLY A 84 -5.37 -7.30 -11.62
CA GLY A 84 -6.56 -8.08 -11.30
C GLY A 84 -6.37 -9.06 -10.14
N LEU A 85 -7.49 -9.43 -9.49
CA LEU A 85 -7.51 -10.26 -8.28
C LEU A 85 -7.00 -11.69 -8.51
N ALA A 86 -7.24 -12.26 -9.70
CA ALA A 86 -6.69 -13.57 -10.05
C ALA A 86 -5.16 -13.51 -10.20
N THR A 87 -4.61 -12.41 -10.72
CA THR A 87 -3.16 -12.21 -10.81
C THR A 87 -2.56 -11.94 -9.44
N GLU A 88 -3.25 -11.21 -8.55
CA GLU A 88 -2.85 -11.05 -7.14
C GLU A 88 -2.76 -12.40 -6.43
N ALA A 89 -3.76 -13.26 -6.57
CA ALA A 89 -3.71 -14.62 -6.02
C ALA A 89 -2.54 -15.45 -6.59
N LEU A 90 -2.23 -15.29 -7.89
CA LEU A 90 -1.08 -15.93 -8.52
C LEU A 90 0.24 -15.39 -7.94
N LEU A 91 0.37 -14.08 -7.77
CA LEU A 91 1.53 -13.43 -7.16
C LEU A 91 1.80 -13.97 -5.76
N MET A 92 0.78 -14.03 -4.90
CA MET A 92 0.90 -14.55 -3.54
C MET A 92 1.34 -16.02 -3.52
N ARG A 93 0.79 -16.85 -4.42
CA ARG A 93 1.24 -18.25 -4.57
C ARG A 93 2.71 -18.35 -5.01
N ARG A 94 3.17 -17.49 -5.92
CA ARG A 94 4.57 -17.48 -6.38
C ARG A 94 5.52 -16.95 -5.31
N ALA A 95 5.09 -15.93 -4.56
CA ALA A 95 5.82 -15.37 -3.44
C ALA A 95 5.99 -16.40 -2.31
N SER A 96 4.91 -17.08 -1.91
CA SER A 96 4.95 -18.19 -0.96
C SER A 96 5.94 -19.28 -1.37
N ALA A 97 5.90 -19.71 -2.64
CA ALA A 97 6.83 -20.72 -3.19
C ALA A 97 8.30 -20.25 -3.20
N ALA A 98 8.55 -18.94 -3.21
CA ALA A 98 9.88 -18.33 -3.11
C ALA A 98 10.33 -18.07 -1.66
N GLY A 99 9.53 -18.49 -0.67
CA GLY A 99 9.85 -18.32 0.75
C GLY A 99 9.51 -16.93 1.31
N VAL A 100 8.66 -16.17 0.61
CA VAL A 100 8.06 -14.95 1.16
C VAL A 100 6.89 -15.37 2.06
N PRO A 101 6.79 -14.88 3.31
CA PRO A 101 5.63 -15.11 4.15
C PRO A 101 4.35 -14.55 3.49
N GLU A 102 3.36 -15.40 3.28
CA GLU A 102 2.11 -15.12 2.58
C GLU A 102 0.99 -16.02 3.14
N PRO A 103 -0.27 -15.57 3.19
CA PRO A 103 -1.38 -16.46 3.49
C PRO A 103 -1.58 -17.49 2.37
N GLU A 104 -2.05 -18.68 2.73
CA GLU A 104 -2.38 -19.72 1.77
C GLU A 104 -3.60 -19.33 0.96
N ILE A 105 -3.46 -19.28 -0.37
CA ILE A 105 -4.59 -19.08 -1.28
C ILE A 105 -5.33 -20.41 -1.48
N LEU A 106 -6.45 -20.53 -0.77
CA LEU A 106 -7.31 -21.72 -0.76
C LEU A 106 -8.11 -21.84 -2.06
N TYR A 107 -8.68 -20.73 -2.53
CA TYR A 107 -9.56 -20.74 -3.70
C TYR A 107 -9.59 -19.39 -4.42
N VAL A 108 -9.65 -19.39 -5.75
CA VAL A 108 -9.85 -18.19 -6.57
C VAL A 108 -11.25 -18.27 -7.16
N LEU A 109 -12.07 -17.23 -6.97
CA LEU A 109 -13.46 -17.21 -7.41
C LEU A 109 -13.54 -17.27 -8.95
N GLU A 110 -14.48 -18.07 -9.43
CA GLU A 110 -14.79 -18.24 -10.84
C GLU A 110 -16.11 -17.52 -11.21
N PRO A 111 -16.34 -17.17 -12.48
CA PRO A 111 -17.59 -16.53 -12.92
C PRO A 111 -18.86 -17.26 -12.46
N GLU A 112 -18.82 -18.59 -12.43
CA GLU A 112 -19.90 -19.48 -12.02
C GLU A 112 -20.28 -19.35 -10.54
N ASP A 113 -19.37 -18.84 -9.71
CA ASP A 113 -19.62 -18.60 -8.29
C ASP A 113 -20.54 -17.40 -8.05
N ARG A 114 -20.69 -16.53 -9.06
CA ARG A 114 -21.55 -15.33 -9.04
C ARG A 114 -21.28 -14.37 -7.88
N LEU A 115 -20.08 -14.43 -7.32
CA LEU A 115 -19.60 -13.54 -6.26
C LEU A 115 -18.80 -12.35 -6.82
N GLY A 116 -18.46 -12.37 -8.11
CA GLY A 116 -17.51 -11.43 -8.73
C GLY A 116 -16.06 -11.90 -8.56
N ASP A 117 -15.12 -11.09 -9.04
CA ASP A 117 -13.69 -11.42 -8.95
C ASP A 117 -13.22 -11.38 -7.49
N GLY A 118 -12.45 -12.37 -7.09
CA GLY A 118 -11.90 -12.45 -5.74
C GLY A 118 -11.22 -13.79 -5.45
N PHE A 119 -10.75 -13.94 -4.22
CA PHE A 119 -10.13 -15.16 -3.74
C PHE A 119 -10.32 -15.32 -2.23
N ILE A 120 -10.22 -16.56 -1.77
CA ILE A 120 -10.30 -16.96 -0.37
C ILE A 120 -8.90 -17.42 0.05
N MET A 121 -8.46 -16.97 1.22
CA MET A 121 -7.15 -17.26 1.78
C MET A 121 -7.21 -17.59 3.27
N SER A 122 -6.17 -18.23 3.78
CA SER A 122 -6.01 -18.49 5.22
C SER A 122 -6.00 -17.18 6.01
N TRP A 123 -6.60 -17.20 7.21
CA TRP A 123 -6.44 -16.09 8.14
C TRP A 123 -5.07 -16.13 8.81
N LEU A 124 -4.41 -14.98 8.88
CA LEU A 124 -3.16 -14.79 9.62
C LEU A 124 -3.37 -13.77 10.74
N GLU A 125 -2.75 -14.02 11.89
CA GLU A 125 -2.74 -13.11 13.03
C GLU A 125 -1.46 -12.27 13.01
N GLY A 126 -1.58 -11.00 13.38
CA GLY A 126 -0.44 -10.08 13.44
C GLY A 126 -0.85 -8.61 13.38
N PHE A 127 0.15 -7.74 13.49
CA PHE A 127 -0.01 -6.30 13.38
C PHE A 127 0.17 -5.87 11.91
N THR A 128 -0.83 -5.18 11.37
CA THR A 128 -0.82 -4.65 9.98
C THR A 128 -0.79 -3.13 9.92
N LEU A 129 -1.24 -2.45 10.98
CA LEU A 129 -1.22 -0.99 11.03
C LEU A 129 0.18 -0.51 11.38
N GLY A 130 0.86 0.17 10.47
CA GLY A 130 2.22 0.68 10.72
C GLY A 130 2.32 1.55 11.98
N ALA A 131 1.29 2.34 12.30
CA ALA A 131 1.19 3.11 13.54
C ALA A 131 1.14 2.23 14.81
N GLN A 132 0.69 0.98 14.73
CA GLN A 132 0.81 -0.01 15.80
C GLN A 132 2.19 -0.67 15.79
N ILE A 133 2.71 -1.04 14.62
CA ILE A 133 4.02 -1.71 14.48
C ILE A 133 5.15 -0.92 15.16
N VAL A 134 5.17 0.41 14.98
CA VAL A 134 6.19 1.29 15.56
C VAL A 134 6.09 1.49 17.09
N LYS A 135 5.02 1.02 17.75
CA LYS A 135 4.75 1.29 19.18
C LYS A 135 4.31 0.11 20.04
N ALA A 136 3.75 -0.95 19.45
CA ALA A 136 3.18 -2.09 20.17
C ALA A 136 4.21 -2.71 21.13
N PRO A 137 3.92 -2.84 22.44
CA PRO A 137 4.84 -3.44 23.40
C PRO A 137 5.26 -4.88 23.04
N GLU A 138 4.34 -5.65 22.47
CA GLU A 138 4.52 -7.03 22.00
C GLU A 138 5.70 -7.13 21.01
N LEU A 139 5.82 -6.14 20.13
CA LEU A 139 6.86 -6.08 19.11
C LEU A 139 8.19 -5.50 19.62
N GLN A 140 8.32 -5.12 20.91
CA GLN A 140 9.51 -4.43 21.40
C GLN A 140 10.81 -5.21 21.13
N VAL A 141 10.77 -6.54 21.25
CA VAL A 141 11.95 -7.41 21.05
C VAL A 141 12.31 -7.56 19.57
N ILE A 142 11.30 -7.68 18.70
CA ILE A 142 11.51 -7.93 17.27
C ILE A 142 11.73 -6.64 16.47
N ARG A 143 11.15 -5.50 16.90
CA ARG A 143 11.16 -4.23 16.17
C ARG A 143 12.55 -3.79 15.69
N PRO A 144 13.61 -3.83 16.52
CA PRO A 144 14.95 -3.44 16.07
C PRO A 144 15.51 -4.30 14.92
N LYS A 145 14.96 -5.50 14.71
CA LYS A 145 15.37 -6.43 13.64
C LYS A 145 14.49 -6.32 12.39
N LEU A 146 13.34 -5.63 12.48
CA LEU A 146 12.36 -5.58 11.38
C LEU A 146 12.93 -4.94 10.12
N ALA A 147 13.78 -3.92 10.23
CA ALA A 147 14.41 -3.32 9.06
C ALA A 147 15.20 -4.37 8.26
N PHE A 148 16.03 -5.17 8.93
CA PHE A 148 16.76 -6.26 8.29
C PHE A 148 15.81 -7.31 7.67
N LEU A 149 14.78 -7.73 8.40
CA LEU A 149 13.80 -8.73 7.93
C LEU A 149 12.95 -8.23 6.75
N PHE A 150 12.64 -6.93 6.71
CA PHE A 150 11.99 -6.31 5.56
C PHE A 150 12.92 -6.40 4.32
N GLY A 151 14.21 -6.14 4.51
CA GLY A 151 15.21 -6.27 3.44
C GLY A 151 15.28 -7.69 2.89
N GLU A 152 15.39 -8.70 3.76
CA GLU A 152 15.42 -10.10 3.34
C GLU A 152 14.14 -10.50 2.59
N THR A 153 12.98 -10.10 3.11
CA THR A 153 11.68 -10.44 2.52
C THR A 153 11.56 -9.83 1.12
N LEU A 154 11.95 -8.57 0.98
CA LEU A 154 11.92 -7.88 -0.31
C LEU A 154 12.91 -8.48 -1.33
N ALA A 155 14.09 -8.92 -0.87
CA ALA A 155 15.03 -9.63 -1.73
C ALA A 155 14.47 -10.97 -2.24
N ARG A 156 13.71 -11.71 -1.41
CA ARG A 156 13.01 -12.93 -1.85
C ARG A 156 11.98 -12.63 -2.93
N ILE A 157 11.23 -11.54 -2.81
CA ILE A 157 10.29 -11.06 -3.84
C ILE A 157 11.03 -10.76 -5.14
N HIS A 158 12.09 -9.97 -5.08
CA HIS A 158 12.85 -9.58 -6.28
C HIS A 158 13.61 -10.75 -6.92
N GLY A 159 13.86 -11.83 -6.16
CA GLY A 159 14.43 -13.08 -6.66
C GLY A 159 13.46 -13.98 -7.43
N ILE A 160 12.16 -13.63 -7.50
CA ILE A 160 11.16 -14.42 -8.23
C ILE A 160 11.40 -14.29 -9.74
N ASP A 161 11.70 -15.42 -10.38
CA ASP A 161 11.87 -15.50 -11.83
C ASP A 161 10.51 -15.38 -12.53
N VAL A 162 10.20 -14.17 -13.03
CA VAL A 162 8.92 -13.83 -13.66
C VAL A 162 8.66 -14.61 -14.96
N GLU A 163 9.69 -15.14 -15.61
CA GLU A 163 9.56 -15.97 -16.81
C GLU A 163 9.16 -17.39 -16.40
N LYS A 164 9.95 -18.03 -15.52
CA LYS A 164 9.71 -19.42 -15.08
C LYS A 164 8.39 -19.58 -14.34
N THR A 165 7.94 -18.54 -13.64
CA THR A 165 6.68 -18.55 -12.87
C THR A 165 5.46 -18.20 -13.73
N GLY A 166 5.67 -17.73 -14.96
CA GLY A 166 4.62 -17.29 -15.88
C GLY A 166 4.10 -15.86 -15.62
N LEU A 167 4.59 -15.18 -14.57
CA LEU A 167 4.14 -13.84 -14.18
C LEU A 167 4.32 -12.79 -15.27
N LYS A 168 5.32 -12.94 -16.15
CA LYS A 168 5.51 -12.05 -17.30
C LYS A 168 4.30 -11.92 -18.20
N ASN A 169 3.46 -12.95 -18.28
CA ASN A 169 2.25 -12.91 -19.13
C ASN A 169 1.10 -12.14 -18.48
N HIS A 170 1.22 -11.78 -17.20
CA HIS A 170 0.17 -11.14 -16.41
C HIS A 170 0.55 -9.75 -15.91
N LEU A 171 1.82 -9.37 -16.00
CA LEU A 171 2.35 -8.12 -15.48
C LEU A 171 2.93 -7.28 -16.61
N GLN A 172 2.73 -5.97 -16.51
CA GLN A 172 3.36 -5.04 -17.43
C GLN A 172 4.80 -4.75 -17.01
N PHE A 173 5.64 -4.52 -18.00
CA PHE A 173 6.95 -3.92 -17.78
C PHE A 173 6.81 -2.41 -17.75
N VAL A 174 7.37 -1.77 -16.71
CA VAL A 174 7.41 -0.30 -16.59
C VAL A 174 8.85 0.13 -16.41
N SER A 175 9.36 0.93 -17.34
CA SER A 175 10.71 1.50 -17.21
C SER A 175 10.71 2.70 -16.24
N PRO A 176 11.85 3.04 -15.59
CA PRO A 176 11.94 4.22 -14.74
C PRO A 176 11.50 5.50 -15.46
N ARG A 177 11.94 5.68 -16.72
CA ARG A 177 11.53 6.82 -17.57
C ARG A 177 10.04 6.91 -17.71
N GLU A 178 9.44 5.81 -18.19
CA GLU A 178 8.01 5.74 -18.42
C GLU A 178 7.23 6.02 -17.13
N TYR A 179 7.70 5.51 -15.99
CA TYR A 179 6.99 5.71 -14.72
C TYR A 179 7.00 7.19 -14.27
N VAL A 180 8.12 7.87 -14.46
CA VAL A 180 8.24 9.31 -14.21
C VAL A 180 7.31 10.08 -15.14
N GLU A 181 7.32 9.78 -16.44
CA GLU A 181 6.50 10.45 -17.46
C GLU A 181 5.00 10.25 -17.18
N GLN A 182 4.55 9.01 -16.92
CA GLN A 182 3.15 8.72 -16.57
C GLN A 182 2.68 9.46 -15.32
N THR A 183 3.53 9.50 -14.28
CA THR A 183 3.22 10.19 -13.02
C THR A 183 3.15 11.70 -13.23
N TRP A 184 4.06 12.26 -14.04
CA TRP A 184 4.07 13.69 -14.35
C TRP A 184 2.88 14.09 -15.24
N ASP A 185 2.51 13.28 -16.22
CA ASP A 185 1.33 13.48 -17.06
C ASP A 185 0.05 13.47 -16.24
N ARG A 186 -0.08 12.54 -15.29
CA ARG A 186 -1.19 12.50 -14.33
C ARG A 186 -1.26 13.78 -13.50
N TYR A 187 -0.14 14.31 -13.04
CA TYR A 187 -0.11 15.60 -12.35
C TYR A 187 -0.57 16.76 -13.24
N LYS A 188 -0.06 16.85 -14.47
CA LYS A 188 -0.42 17.93 -15.41
C LYS A 188 -1.92 17.95 -15.70
N ALA A 189 -2.57 16.79 -15.71
CA ALA A 189 -4.02 16.67 -15.89
C ALA A 189 -4.85 17.37 -14.79
N PHE A 190 -4.29 17.62 -13.59
CA PHE A 190 -4.99 18.38 -12.55
C PHE A 190 -5.08 19.88 -12.83
N GLY A 191 -4.30 20.41 -13.79
CA GLY A 191 -4.34 21.83 -14.15
C GLY A 191 -3.98 22.79 -13.01
N THR A 192 -3.24 22.31 -12.00
CA THR A 192 -2.78 23.11 -10.84
C THR A 192 -1.27 23.22 -10.83
N ALA A 193 -0.76 24.43 -10.60
CA ALA A 193 0.68 24.67 -10.55
C ALA A 193 1.25 24.28 -9.18
N GLN A 194 2.17 23.32 -9.18
CA GLN A 194 2.95 22.86 -8.03
C GLN A 194 4.44 22.86 -8.43
N PRO A 195 5.16 24.00 -8.33
CA PRO A 195 6.51 24.14 -8.87
C PRO A 195 7.49 23.06 -8.40
N MET A 196 7.36 22.58 -7.16
CA MET A 196 8.23 21.54 -6.64
C MET A 196 7.98 20.16 -7.31
N ILE A 197 6.74 19.86 -7.70
CA ILE A 197 6.43 18.64 -8.46
C ILE A 197 7.07 18.71 -9.85
N ASP A 198 6.96 19.85 -10.54
CA ASP A 198 7.59 20.06 -11.85
C ASP A 198 9.12 20.02 -11.78
N PHE A 199 9.72 20.63 -10.76
CA PHE A 199 11.16 20.57 -10.51
C PHE A 199 11.61 19.12 -10.29
N THR A 200 10.91 18.38 -9.44
CA THR A 200 11.24 16.99 -9.12
C THR A 200 11.13 16.09 -10.35
N ALA A 201 10.08 16.24 -11.17
CA ALA A 201 9.91 15.46 -12.39
C ALA A 201 11.07 15.66 -13.36
N ARG A 202 11.53 16.90 -13.54
CA ARG A 202 12.69 17.21 -14.41
C ARG A 202 13.97 16.57 -13.87
N TRP A 203 14.24 16.73 -12.58
CA TRP A 203 15.39 16.09 -11.95
C TRP A 203 15.36 14.58 -12.15
N LEU A 204 14.21 13.92 -11.96
CA LEU A 204 14.06 12.49 -12.19
C LEU A 204 14.37 12.11 -13.65
N LEU A 205 13.86 12.84 -14.64
CA LEU A 205 14.12 12.54 -16.05
C LEU A 205 15.60 12.73 -16.47
N GLU A 206 16.33 13.58 -15.75
CA GLU A 206 17.76 13.86 -15.93
C GLU A 206 18.66 12.85 -15.20
N ASN A 207 18.15 12.16 -14.17
CA ASN A 207 18.91 11.27 -13.29
C ASN A 207 18.41 9.81 -13.33
N ILE A 208 17.85 9.38 -14.46
CA ILE A 208 17.37 8.01 -14.62
C ILE A 208 18.53 7.02 -14.43
N PRO A 209 18.36 5.97 -13.59
CA PRO A 209 19.37 4.93 -13.43
C PRO A 209 19.75 4.31 -14.77
N ALA A 210 21.05 4.28 -15.07
CA ALA A 210 21.55 3.84 -16.37
C ALA A 210 21.40 2.33 -16.59
N ASP A 211 21.61 1.54 -15.53
CA ASP A 211 21.61 0.08 -15.58
C ASP A 211 20.77 -0.47 -14.42
N TYR A 212 19.81 -1.34 -14.73
CA TYR A 212 19.09 -2.15 -13.75
C TYR A 212 18.67 -3.47 -14.38
N SER A 213 18.51 -4.50 -13.55
CA SER A 213 17.95 -5.79 -13.98
C SER A 213 16.48 -5.85 -13.58
N PRO A 214 15.55 -5.90 -14.55
CA PRO A 214 14.12 -5.92 -14.23
C PRO A 214 13.74 -7.15 -13.39
N SER A 215 12.96 -6.92 -12.35
CA SER A 215 12.40 -7.97 -11.48
C SER A 215 10.91 -7.75 -11.26
N LEU A 216 10.27 -8.66 -10.54
CA LEU A 216 9.00 -8.36 -9.91
C LEU A 216 9.17 -7.18 -8.94
N VAL A 217 8.26 -6.22 -8.99
CA VAL A 217 8.16 -5.05 -8.11
C VAL A 217 6.77 -5.07 -7.48
N HIS A 218 6.70 -5.11 -6.15
CA HIS A 218 5.46 -5.04 -5.39
C HIS A 218 4.79 -3.67 -5.53
N ASN A 219 5.61 -2.61 -5.61
CA ASN A 219 5.28 -1.20 -5.83
C ASN A 219 4.63 -0.46 -4.64
N ASP A 220 3.91 -1.16 -3.76
CA ASP A 220 3.45 -0.63 -2.46
C ASP A 220 4.06 -1.36 -1.25
N TYR A 221 5.36 -1.72 -1.32
CA TYR A 221 6.07 -2.39 -0.22
C TYR A 221 6.43 -1.39 0.91
N ARG A 222 5.60 -1.31 1.95
CA ARG A 222 5.75 -0.38 3.09
C ARG A 222 5.22 -0.97 4.39
N ASN A 223 5.57 -0.38 5.53
CA ASN A 223 5.18 -0.81 6.88
C ASN A 223 3.64 -0.88 7.16
N GLY A 224 2.78 -0.44 6.23
CA GLY A 224 1.32 -0.66 6.35
C GLY A 224 0.78 -1.81 5.48
N ASN A 225 1.65 -2.46 4.69
CA ASN A 225 1.35 -3.59 3.83
C ASN A 225 2.22 -4.81 4.17
N ILE A 226 2.81 -4.80 5.37
CA ILE A 226 3.56 -5.92 5.91
C ILE A 226 2.91 -6.25 7.24
N MET A 227 2.53 -7.51 7.41
CA MET A 227 2.04 -8.02 8.68
C MET A 227 3.22 -8.56 9.48
N VAL A 228 3.29 -8.19 10.76
CA VAL A 228 4.34 -8.64 11.68
C VAL A 228 3.77 -9.17 13.00
N ASP A 229 4.48 -10.08 13.63
CA ASP A 229 4.22 -10.56 14.99
C ASP A 229 5.54 -10.59 15.80
N GLU A 230 5.55 -11.21 16.98
CA GLU A 230 6.76 -11.32 17.80
C GLU A 230 7.89 -12.15 17.16
N SER A 231 7.59 -12.93 16.12
CA SER A 231 8.54 -13.77 15.38
C SER A 231 9.17 -13.05 14.19
N GLY A 232 8.51 -12.05 13.61
CA GLY A 232 9.03 -11.28 12.47
C GLY A 232 7.96 -10.92 11.45
N VAL A 233 8.29 -11.07 10.17
CA VAL A 233 7.35 -10.86 9.06
C VAL A 233 6.52 -12.11 8.86
N VAL A 234 5.19 -11.97 8.86
CA VAL A 234 4.27 -13.10 8.69
C VAL A 234 3.46 -13.02 7.40
N ALA A 235 3.31 -11.83 6.81
CA ALA A 235 2.70 -11.66 5.48
C ALA A 235 3.19 -10.40 4.78
N VAL A 236 3.28 -10.44 3.45
CA VAL A 236 3.27 -9.26 2.58
C VAL A 236 1.86 -9.13 2.00
N LEU A 237 1.31 -7.92 2.01
CA LEU A 237 -0.08 -7.67 1.67
C LEU A 237 -0.16 -6.73 0.47
N ASP A 238 -1.27 -6.81 -0.25
CA ASP A 238 -1.68 -5.80 -1.22
C ASP A 238 -0.81 -5.69 -2.49
N TRP A 239 -0.85 -6.76 -3.29
CA TRP A 239 -0.14 -6.87 -4.56
C TRP A 239 -0.85 -6.17 -5.73
N GLU A 240 -1.82 -5.28 -5.47
CA GLU A 240 -2.76 -4.76 -6.47
C GLU A 240 -2.13 -3.81 -7.51
N VAL A 241 -0.89 -3.36 -7.27
CA VAL A 241 -0.11 -2.46 -8.15
C VAL A 241 1.23 -3.07 -8.58
N ALA A 242 1.38 -4.39 -8.43
CA ALA A 242 2.59 -5.09 -8.79
C ALA A 242 2.84 -5.07 -10.32
N HIS A 243 4.11 -4.97 -10.70
CA HIS A 243 4.55 -4.92 -12.10
C HIS A 243 5.97 -5.47 -12.24
N ILE A 244 6.50 -5.49 -13.46
CA ILE A 244 7.91 -5.80 -13.72
C ILE A 244 8.65 -4.48 -13.92
N GLY A 245 9.71 -4.24 -13.17
CA GLY A 245 10.40 -2.96 -13.18
C GLY A 245 11.74 -3.02 -12.45
N ASP A 246 12.25 -1.84 -12.07
CA ASP A 246 13.46 -1.74 -11.27
C ASP A 246 13.18 -2.10 -9.79
N PRO A 247 13.85 -3.11 -9.21
CA PRO A 247 13.68 -3.48 -7.80
C PRO A 247 13.95 -2.32 -6.82
N MET A 248 14.79 -1.36 -7.18
CA MET A 248 15.09 -0.22 -6.32
C MET A 248 13.87 0.65 -6.04
N ARG A 249 12.81 0.54 -6.86
CA ARG A 249 11.50 1.17 -6.62
C ARG A 249 10.95 0.82 -5.24
N ASP A 250 10.93 -0.46 -4.87
CA ASP A 250 10.37 -0.90 -3.59
C ASP A 250 11.26 -0.52 -2.40
N LEU A 251 12.58 -0.57 -2.58
CA LEU A 251 13.50 -0.12 -1.53
C LEU A 251 13.32 1.38 -1.26
N GLY A 252 13.29 2.19 -2.32
CA GLY A 252 13.05 3.63 -2.20
C GLY A 252 11.69 3.95 -1.60
N TRP A 253 10.65 3.17 -1.96
CA TRP A 253 9.30 3.34 -1.43
C TRP A 253 9.22 3.15 0.08
N MET A 254 9.87 2.10 0.62
CA MET A 254 9.92 1.83 2.07
C MET A 254 10.53 2.99 2.87
N LEU A 255 11.43 3.77 2.25
CA LEU A 255 12.17 4.86 2.91
C LEU A 255 11.43 6.21 2.92
N CYS A 256 10.30 6.32 2.19
CA CYS A 256 9.47 7.52 2.17
C CYS A 256 9.02 7.93 3.58
N HIS A 257 9.06 9.25 3.86
CA HIS A 257 8.76 9.77 5.20
C HIS A 257 7.35 9.44 5.67
N SER A 258 6.39 9.37 4.73
CA SER A 258 4.99 9.03 4.98
C SER A 258 4.79 7.70 5.71
N TRP A 259 5.75 6.78 5.64
CA TRP A 259 5.66 5.43 6.23
C TRP A 259 6.37 5.31 7.57
N ARG A 260 6.88 6.41 8.13
CA ARG A 260 7.62 6.40 9.41
C ARG A 260 6.73 6.57 10.63
N PHE A 261 5.45 6.92 10.46
CA PHE A 261 4.46 7.05 11.54
C PHE A 261 4.93 7.88 12.74
N GLY A 262 5.60 9.01 12.47
CA GLY A 262 6.11 9.94 13.48
C GLY A 262 7.50 9.59 14.05
N ARG A 263 8.15 8.53 13.56
CA ARG A 263 9.53 8.14 13.90
C ARG A 263 10.51 8.60 12.83
N SER A 264 10.64 9.92 12.65
CA SER A 264 11.45 10.51 11.57
C SER A 264 12.91 10.05 11.58
N GLU A 265 13.44 9.71 12.75
CA GLU A 265 14.80 9.20 13.02
C GLU A 265 15.04 7.74 12.59
N LEU A 266 13.97 7.00 12.27
CA LEU A 266 14.01 5.61 11.82
C LEU A 266 13.52 5.54 10.36
N PRO A 267 14.42 5.67 9.37
CA PRO A 267 14.05 5.88 7.98
C PRO A 267 13.30 4.70 7.34
N VAL A 268 13.52 3.48 7.81
CA VAL A 268 12.88 2.27 7.29
C VAL A 268 11.55 2.08 8.01
N GLY A 269 10.46 2.62 7.44
CA GLY A 269 9.10 2.44 7.97
C GLY A 269 8.89 2.85 9.43
N GLY A 270 9.81 3.60 10.05
CA GLY A 270 9.76 3.92 11.47
C GLY A 270 10.25 2.82 12.41
N VAL A 271 10.93 1.78 11.91
CA VAL A 271 11.36 0.61 12.70
C VAL A 271 12.87 0.37 12.74
N GLY A 272 13.67 0.95 11.84
CA GLY A 272 15.12 0.78 11.85
C GLY A 272 15.88 1.67 10.86
N GLN A 273 17.18 1.40 10.71
CA GLN A 273 18.12 2.18 9.89
C GLN A 273 18.27 1.62 8.47
N ILE A 274 18.68 2.49 7.53
CA ILE A 274 18.87 2.10 6.12
C ILE A 274 19.90 0.97 6.00
N ASP A 275 21.00 1.05 6.76
CA ASP A 275 22.07 0.05 6.72
C ASP A 275 21.57 -1.36 7.08
N ASP A 276 20.66 -1.48 8.06
CA ASP A 276 20.07 -2.77 8.44
C ASP A 276 19.20 -3.32 7.31
N PHE A 277 18.37 -2.45 6.69
CA PHE A 277 17.48 -2.82 5.59
C PHE A 277 18.24 -3.23 4.33
N VAL A 278 19.24 -2.43 3.94
CA VAL A 278 20.13 -2.75 2.83
C VAL A 278 20.90 -4.04 3.13
N SER A 279 21.47 -4.19 4.33
CA SER A 279 22.20 -5.42 4.70
C SER A 279 21.30 -6.67 4.62
N GLY A 280 20.04 -6.57 5.06
CA GLY A 280 19.06 -7.64 4.92
C GLY A 280 18.80 -7.99 3.45
N TYR A 281 18.59 -6.97 2.62
CA TYR A 281 18.35 -7.14 1.19
C TYR A 281 19.55 -7.79 0.47
N GLU A 282 20.75 -7.29 0.72
CA GLU A 282 21.99 -7.80 0.11
C GLU A 282 22.32 -9.22 0.56
N SER A 283 21.97 -9.58 1.81
CA SER A 283 22.25 -10.92 2.36
C SER A 283 21.54 -12.05 1.63
N VAL A 284 20.38 -11.76 1.02
CA VAL A 284 19.56 -12.74 0.29
C VAL A 284 19.72 -12.58 -1.22
N SER A 285 19.74 -11.34 -1.73
CA SER A 285 19.86 -11.08 -3.17
C SER A 285 21.26 -11.33 -3.71
N GLY A 286 22.29 -11.26 -2.86
CA GLY A 286 23.69 -11.31 -3.27
C GLY A 286 24.14 -10.11 -4.11
N THR A 287 23.28 -9.10 -4.28
CA THR A 287 23.52 -7.93 -5.13
C THR A 287 23.69 -6.70 -4.25
N LYS A 288 24.72 -5.89 -4.52
CA LYS A 288 24.94 -4.64 -3.81
C LYS A 288 23.91 -3.59 -4.23
N VAL A 289 23.32 -2.91 -3.25
CA VAL A 289 22.38 -1.82 -3.51
C VAL A 289 23.17 -0.61 -3.99
N ASP A 290 22.79 -0.08 -5.15
CA ASP A 290 23.34 1.17 -5.66
C ASP A 290 22.72 2.36 -4.90
N PRO A 291 23.52 3.15 -4.16
CA PRO A 291 23.01 4.30 -3.42
C PRO A 291 22.39 5.38 -4.32
N GLU A 292 22.89 5.56 -5.55
CA GLU A 292 22.37 6.57 -6.48
C GLU A 292 21.01 6.16 -7.03
N ALA A 293 20.86 4.90 -7.45
CA ALA A 293 19.57 4.34 -7.83
C ALA A 293 18.57 4.36 -6.65
N LEU A 294 19.02 4.03 -5.44
CA LEU A 294 18.18 4.08 -4.25
C LEU A 294 17.71 5.52 -3.95
N LEU A 295 18.58 6.52 -4.08
CA LEU A 295 18.21 7.93 -3.92
C LEU A 295 17.19 8.35 -4.99
N PHE A 296 17.42 7.99 -6.26
CA PHE A 296 16.47 8.23 -7.35
C PHE A 296 15.08 7.70 -6.99
N TRP A 297 14.98 6.47 -6.53
CA TRP A 297 13.69 5.85 -6.19
C TRP A 297 13.07 6.37 -4.89
N GLN A 298 13.85 6.89 -3.95
CA GLN A 298 13.34 7.65 -2.80
C GLN A 298 12.68 8.95 -3.26
N VAL A 299 13.35 9.72 -4.12
CA VAL A 299 12.81 10.96 -4.70
C VAL A 299 11.54 10.64 -5.50
N PHE A 300 11.58 9.60 -6.34
CA PHE A 300 10.41 9.17 -7.09
C PHE A 300 9.27 8.73 -6.17
N GLY A 301 9.56 8.06 -5.05
CA GLY A 301 8.58 7.72 -4.02
C GLY A 301 7.81 8.94 -3.52
N SER A 302 8.52 9.96 -3.02
CA SER A 302 7.89 11.20 -2.55
C SER A 302 7.16 11.94 -3.66
N PHE A 303 7.71 12.00 -4.87
CA PHE A 303 7.05 12.57 -6.04
C PHE A 303 5.74 11.86 -6.39
N TRP A 304 5.78 10.53 -6.50
CA TRP A 304 4.63 9.70 -6.81
C TRP A 304 3.53 9.83 -5.76
N TRP A 305 3.90 9.86 -4.48
CA TRP A 305 2.93 10.06 -3.40
C TRP A 305 2.37 11.48 -3.34
N ALA A 306 3.15 12.51 -3.71
CA ALA A 306 2.65 13.88 -3.83
C ALA A 306 1.52 13.96 -4.87
N VAL A 307 1.69 13.30 -6.02
CA VAL A 307 0.68 13.20 -7.10
C VAL A 307 -0.49 12.30 -6.68
N GLY A 308 -0.23 11.21 -5.95
CA GLY A 308 -1.25 10.35 -5.35
C GLY A 308 -2.17 11.10 -4.39
N CYS A 309 -1.61 11.94 -3.51
CA CYS A 309 -2.38 12.81 -2.62
C CYS A 309 -3.28 13.78 -3.42
N LEU A 310 -2.73 14.44 -4.45
CA LEU A 310 -3.54 15.31 -5.31
C LEU A 310 -4.70 14.55 -5.98
N SER A 311 -4.46 13.30 -6.38
CA SER A 311 -5.51 12.43 -6.90
C SER A 311 -6.63 12.17 -5.89
N MET A 312 -6.31 12.03 -4.59
CA MET A 312 -7.31 11.86 -3.53
C MET A 312 -8.15 13.13 -3.36
N ALA A 313 -7.51 14.31 -3.39
CA ALA A 313 -8.23 15.58 -3.35
C ALA A 313 -9.17 15.74 -4.56
N GLU A 314 -8.72 15.33 -5.75
CA GLU A 314 -9.54 15.40 -6.96
C GLU A 314 -10.73 14.43 -6.90
N HIS A 315 -10.52 13.18 -6.49
CA HIS A 315 -11.62 12.22 -6.27
C HIS A 315 -12.65 12.74 -5.27
N TYR A 316 -12.26 13.45 -4.22
CA TYR A 316 -13.22 14.08 -3.31
C TYR A 316 -14.06 15.18 -3.99
N ARG A 317 -13.45 15.95 -4.91
CA ARG A 317 -14.14 17.04 -5.61
C ARG A 317 -15.12 16.51 -6.66
N THR A 318 -14.65 15.58 -7.50
CA THR A 318 -15.32 15.19 -8.75
C THR A 318 -15.75 13.72 -8.79
N GLY A 319 -15.21 12.88 -7.91
CA GLY A 319 -15.51 11.45 -7.84
C GLY A 319 -16.76 11.11 -7.01
N PRO A 320 -17.19 9.83 -7.08
CA PRO A 320 -18.39 9.35 -6.39
C PRO A 320 -18.20 9.19 -4.87
N ASP A 321 -16.97 9.02 -4.41
CA ASP A 321 -16.61 8.86 -3.00
C ASP A 321 -16.09 10.18 -2.42
N LYS A 322 -16.88 10.77 -1.50
CA LYS A 322 -16.62 12.06 -0.84
C LYS A 322 -16.33 11.93 0.65
N THR A 323 -15.72 10.82 1.04
CA THR A 323 -15.24 10.58 2.41
C THR A 323 -14.27 11.65 2.90
N VAL A 324 -14.27 11.93 4.21
CA VAL A 324 -13.44 12.97 4.84
C VAL A 324 -11.94 12.63 4.79
N GLU A 325 -11.62 11.34 4.68
CA GLU A 325 -10.29 10.79 4.57
C GLU A 325 -9.59 11.26 3.29
N ARG A 326 -10.30 11.37 2.17
CA ARG A 326 -9.73 11.77 0.88
C ARG A 326 -9.13 13.17 0.87
N PRO A 327 -9.84 14.24 1.27
CA PRO A 327 -9.25 15.57 1.34
C PRO A 327 -8.18 15.66 2.44
N ALA A 328 -8.29 14.89 3.53
CA ALA A 328 -7.24 14.81 4.55
C ALA A 328 -5.93 14.22 3.98
N ILE A 329 -6.01 13.11 3.23
CA ILE A 329 -4.86 12.55 2.51
C ILE A 329 -4.37 13.54 1.44
N GLY A 330 -5.28 14.19 0.72
CA GLY A 330 -4.90 15.15 -0.32
C GLY A 330 -4.08 16.32 0.18
N ARG A 331 -4.31 16.78 1.41
CA ARG A 331 -3.52 17.83 2.07
C ARG A 331 -2.06 17.39 2.34
N ARG A 332 -1.77 16.09 2.38
CA ARG A 332 -0.42 15.56 2.59
C ARG A 332 0.49 15.68 1.36
N SER A 333 -0.02 16.15 0.21
CA SER A 333 0.82 16.46 -0.95
C SER A 333 1.96 17.42 -0.60
N SER A 334 1.73 18.40 0.29
CA SER A 334 2.77 19.33 0.72
C SER A 334 3.88 18.66 1.54
N GLU A 335 3.55 17.67 2.37
CA GLU A 335 4.55 16.89 3.12
C GLU A 335 5.50 16.17 2.15
N CYS A 336 4.93 15.54 1.12
CA CYS A 336 5.67 14.82 0.10
C CYS A 336 6.56 15.74 -0.74
N GLN A 337 6.09 16.95 -1.05
CA GLN A 337 6.89 17.96 -1.75
C GLN A 337 8.07 18.44 -0.88
N ILE A 338 7.88 18.58 0.43
CA ILE A 338 8.97 18.89 1.36
C ILE A 338 9.98 17.73 1.43
N ASP A 339 9.53 16.48 1.38
CA ASP A 339 10.44 15.34 1.29
C ASP A 339 11.30 15.43 0.01
N CYS A 340 10.72 15.79 -1.13
CA CYS A 340 11.49 16.02 -2.36
C CYS A 340 12.51 17.16 -2.20
N VAL A 341 12.14 18.26 -1.52
CA VAL A 341 13.08 19.36 -1.24
C VAL A 341 14.26 18.86 -0.41
N ASN A 342 13.98 18.14 0.68
CA ASN A 342 15.03 17.65 1.58
C ASN A 342 15.98 16.66 0.89
N LEU A 343 15.49 15.88 -0.07
CA LEU A 343 16.30 14.93 -0.85
C LEU A 343 17.12 15.61 -1.96
N LEU A 344 16.56 16.62 -2.63
CA LEU A 344 17.16 17.24 -3.83
C LEU A 344 17.98 18.50 -3.54
N ILE A 345 17.65 19.21 -2.47
CA ILE A 345 18.25 20.49 -2.09
C ILE A 345 18.73 20.36 -0.64
N PRO A 346 19.73 19.50 -0.37
CA PRO A 346 20.22 19.29 0.99
C PRO A 346 20.90 20.55 1.52
N GLY A 347 20.66 20.87 2.79
CA GLY A 347 21.30 22.01 3.46
C GLY A 347 20.34 22.76 4.39
N PHE A 348 20.86 23.79 5.04
CA PHE A 348 20.03 24.71 5.82
C PHE A 348 19.46 25.79 4.90
N ALA A 349 18.16 26.03 4.99
CA ALA A 349 17.55 27.22 4.42
C ALA A 349 17.52 28.31 5.50
N ASP A 350 17.97 29.51 5.15
CA ASP A 350 17.70 30.68 5.98
C ASP A 350 16.17 30.89 6.01
N VAL A 351 15.60 30.93 7.21
CA VAL A 351 14.19 31.28 7.36
C VAL A 351 14.05 32.71 6.87
N VAL A 352 13.38 32.89 5.73
CA VAL A 352 12.97 34.21 5.27
C VAL A 352 11.94 34.72 6.28
N THR A 353 12.39 35.48 7.28
CA THR A 353 11.50 36.20 8.17
C THR A 353 10.75 37.19 7.32
N ASN A 354 9.48 36.91 7.04
CA ASN A 354 8.64 37.79 6.25
C ASN A 354 8.49 39.10 7.02
N SER A 355 9.27 40.12 6.65
CA SER A 355 9.26 41.42 7.31
C SER A 355 8.05 42.21 6.82
N GLY A 356 6.88 41.93 7.40
CA GLY A 356 5.74 42.83 7.46
C GLY A 356 4.95 43.03 6.16
N ALA A 357 3.81 42.35 6.08
CA ALA A 357 2.49 42.98 6.07
C ALA A 357 1.46 41.84 6.14
N GLU A 358 0.55 41.89 7.10
CA GLU A 358 -0.65 41.04 7.06
C GLU A 358 -1.45 41.44 5.82
N GLU A 359 -1.26 40.70 4.72
CA GLU A 359 -2.12 40.86 3.56
C GLU A 359 -3.51 40.27 3.88
N PRO A 360 -4.62 40.97 3.58
CA PRO A 360 -5.99 40.57 3.93
C PRO A 360 -6.47 39.24 3.31
N ASN A 361 -5.63 38.56 2.54
CA ASN A 361 -5.96 37.37 1.74
C ASN A 361 -5.27 36.09 2.24
N GLN A 362 -4.74 36.06 3.47
CA GLN A 362 -4.17 34.83 4.00
C GLN A 362 -5.23 33.83 4.46
N MET A 363 -4.89 32.54 4.33
CA MET A 363 -5.63 31.44 4.96
C MET A 363 -5.72 31.70 6.48
N PRO A 364 -6.82 31.30 7.15
CA PRO A 364 -6.96 31.50 8.59
C PRO A 364 -5.74 30.96 9.34
N SER A 365 -5.20 31.77 10.24
CA SER A 365 -4.09 31.39 11.10
C SER A 365 -4.44 30.17 11.95
N SER A 366 -3.43 29.44 12.42
CA SER A 366 -3.65 28.31 13.32
C SER A 366 -4.44 28.71 14.58
N GLU A 367 -4.27 29.94 15.05
CA GLU A 367 -5.02 30.50 16.19
C GLU A 367 -6.49 30.73 15.85
N GLU A 368 -6.80 31.26 14.66
CA GLU A 368 -8.18 31.43 14.19
C GLU A 368 -8.89 30.10 13.93
N LEU A 369 -8.18 29.10 13.39
CA LEU A 369 -8.71 27.74 13.22
C LEU A 369 -8.99 27.08 14.57
N LEU A 370 -8.08 27.21 15.54
CA LEU A 370 -8.27 26.69 16.89
C LEU A 370 -9.49 27.34 17.56
N LYS A 371 -9.62 28.67 17.44
CA LYS A 371 -10.77 29.42 17.94
C LYS A 371 -12.07 28.97 17.30
N SER A 372 -12.10 28.80 15.98
CA SER A 372 -13.28 28.34 15.25
C SER A 372 -13.70 26.91 15.66
N VAL A 373 -12.75 26.00 15.89
CA VAL A 373 -13.04 24.66 16.39
C VAL A 373 -13.57 24.71 17.83
N VAL A 374 -12.98 25.54 18.70
CA VAL A 374 -13.45 25.74 20.07
C VAL A 374 -14.88 26.30 20.11
N ASP A 375 -15.19 27.27 19.24
CA ASP A 375 -16.52 27.88 19.16
C ASP A 375 -17.56 26.91 18.59
N PHE A 376 -17.19 26.03 17.65
CA PHE A 376 -18.09 25.00 17.11
C PHE A 376 -18.40 23.88 18.11
N LEU A 377 -17.45 23.56 19.00
CA LEU A 377 -17.61 22.50 20.01
C LEU A 377 -18.35 22.95 21.28
N ARG A 378 -18.68 24.25 21.40
CA ARG A 378 -19.53 24.81 22.46
C ARG A 378 -20.97 24.88 22.01
#